data_AF-A0A4Y2SGU1-F1
#
_entry.id   AF-A0A4Y2SGU1-F1
#
_cell.length_a   1.000
_cell.length_b   1.000
_cell.length_c   1.000
_cell.angle_alpha   90.00
_cell.angle_beta   90.00
_cell.angle_gamma   90.00
#
_symmetry.space_group_name_H-M   'P 1'
#
loop_
_entity.id
_entity.type
_entity.pdbx_description
1 polymer ?
#
loop_
_entity_poly.entity_id
_entity_poly.type
_entity_poly.pdbx_seq_one_letter_code
_entity_poly.pdbx_strand_id
1 'polypeptide(L)'
;MFVFRKYFQAAYYYLDDPPRKRATSELSKTFGDSDGGSIDVSTWPDHVCNLHADGDIGFSKEYETIQQATDLDLSSECSQLAENKNKNRYVNIVAYDHSRVVLKILPGQKKTTDYINANYIDGYNEPNAYIGTQGPLPSTFDDYWRMIWEQKVYIIIMITNLVERGRRKCDMYWPKEGSELYGIIQVKLTQEVELATYTIRTFVIRNLKVKKESGGYVHLRLGYKRKCTEKSLYCLG
;
A
#
# COMPACT_ATOMS: atom_id res chain seq x y z
N MET A 1 13.27 -32.06 -2.25
CA MET A 1 12.86 -31.70 -3.62
C MET A 1 12.01 -30.43 -3.49
N PHE A 2 12.27 -29.39 -4.26
CA PHE A 2 11.84 -28.00 -3.98
C PHE A 2 10.39 -27.71 -4.44
N VAL A 3 9.69 -26.75 -3.80
CA VAL A 3 9.18 -25.48 -4.40
C VAL A 3 8.31 -24.65 -3.41
N PHE A 4 8.77 -23.42 -3.14
CA PHE A 4 8.12 -22.13 -2.80
C PHE A 4 6.65 -22.06 -2.30
N ARG A 5 6.30 -21.38 -1.18
CA ARG A 5 6.43 -19.96 -0.75
C ARG A 5 5.43 -18.99 -1.40
N LYS A 6 4.52 -18.44 -0.59
CA LYS A 6 3.52 -17.36 -0.84
C LYS A 6 2.92 -16.96 0.53
N TYR A 7 2.70 -15.70 0.94
CA TYR A 7 2.54 -14.46 0.16
C TYR A 7 3.35 -13.22 0.65
N PHE A 8 4.00 -13.21 1.82
CA PHE A 8 4.83 -12.06 2.26
C PHE A 8 6.28 -12.14 1.75
N GLN A 9 6.49 -11.90 0.45
CA GLN A 9 7.70 -12.30 -0.28
C GLN A 9 8.38 -11.22 -1.14
N ALA A 10 7.85 -9.99 -1.19
CA ALA A 10 8.28 -8.93 -2.13
C ALA A 10 9.75 -8.50 -2.01
N ALA A 11 10.39 -8.72 -0.86
CA ALA A 11 11.77 -8.28 -0.63
C ALA A 11 12.85 -9.18 -1.25
N TYR A 12 12.60 -10.49 -1.42
CA TYR A 12 13.72 -11.45 -1.32
C TYR A 12 13.89 -12.50 -2.44
N TYR A 13 12.86 -12.88 -3.22
CA TYR A 13 13.01 -13.97 -4.20
C TYR A 13 12.40 -13.71 -5.58
N TYR A 14 13.28 -13.76 -6.58
CA TYR A 14 12.97 -14.16 -7.95
C TYR A 14 13.15 -15.70 -8.06
N LEU A 15 12.66 -16.30 -9.15
CA LEU A 15 12.74 -17.73 -9.56
C LEU A 15 11.54 -18.64 -9.15
N ASP A 16 10.61 -18.76 -10.11
CA ASP A 16 9.74 -19.91 -10.50
C ASP A 16 8.51 -20.36 -9.63
N ASP A 17 7.35 -20.62 -10.28
CA ASP A 17 5.98 -21.00 -9.81
C ASP A 17 5.28 -21.72 -11.00
N PRO A 18 4.45 -22.82 -10.92
CA PRO A 18 3.20 -22.98 -10.13
C PRO A 18 2.99 -24.48 -9.68
N PRO A 19 1.79 -25.17 -9.66
CA PRO A 19 0.36 -24.79 -9.69
C PRO A 19 -0.64 -25.52 -8.73
N ARG A 20 -1.40 -24.73 -7.96
CA ARG A 20 -2.88 -24.79 -7.71
C ARG A 20 -3.63 -26.07 -7.25
N LYS A 21 -4.47 -25.89 -6.20
CA LYS A 21 -5.95 -26.09 -6.25
C LYS A 21 -6.72 -25.41 -5.07
N ARG A 22 -7.99 -25.07 -5.35
CA ARG A 22 -9.15 -24.50 -4.58
C ARG A 22 -9.40 -25.04 -3.14
N ALA A 23 -10.21 -24.45 -2.24
CA ALA A 23 -10.95 -23.15 -2.16
C ALA A 23 -11.68 -22.98 -0.79
N THR A 24 -12.35 -21.83 -0.59
CA THR A 24 -13.55 -21.49 0.26
C THR A 24 -13.42 -20.32 1.24
N SER A 25 -14.57 -19.71 1.56
CA SER A 25 -14.71 -18.32 2.01
C SER A 25 -15.36 -18.15 3.38
N GLU A 26 -14.66 -17.53 4.33
CA GLU A 26 -15.20 -16.61 5.35
C GLU A 26 -14.00 -15.90 6.01
N LEU A 27 -13.92 -14.56 5.93
CA LEU A 27 -12.76 -13.78 6.42
C LEU A 27 -13.06 -12.70 7.45
N SER A 28 -14.20 -12.01 7.35
CA SER A 28 -14.51 -10.86 8.21
C SER A 28 -14.91 -11.24 9.65
N LYS A 29 -14.76 -12.51 10.01
CA LYS A 29 -15.02 -13.07 11.35
C LYS A 29 -13.85 -13.91 11.89
N THR A 30 -12.76 -14.03 11.14
CA THR A 30 -11.80 -15.14 11.28
C THR A 30 -10.54 -14.77 12.07
N PHE A 31 -10.33 -13.48 12.34
CA PHE A 31 -9.42 -13.02 13.39
C PHE A 31 -10.09 -13.13 14.78
N GLY A 32 -10.59 -14.32 15.11
CA GLY A 32 -10.74 -14.71 16.50
C GLY A 32 -9.34 -14.93 17.08
N ASP A 33 -9.14 -14.61 18.35
CA ASP A 33 -7.82 -14.66 19.00
C ASP A 33 -7.10 -15.98 18.70
N SER A 34 -6.01 -15.89 17.92
CA SER A 34 -4.98 -16.93 17.92
C SER A 34 -4.41 -17.06 19.33
N ASP A 35 -3.95 -18.25 19.70
CA ASP A 35 -3.56 -18.66 21.07
C ASP A 35 -2.56 -17.73 21.80
N GLY A 36 -1.89 -16.82 21.08
CA GLY A 36 -1.20 -15.65 21.63
C GLY A 36 -2.13 -14.44 21.77
N GLY A 37 -2.81 -14.32 22.91
CA GLY A 37 -3.61 -13.14 23.27
C GLY A 37 -2.78 -11.86 23.49
N SER A 38 -3.44 -10.73 23.76
CA SER A 38 -2.77 -9.44 23.94
C SER A 38 -1.72 -9.45 25.06
N ILE A 39 -0.50 -9.03 24.74
CA ILE A 39 0.62 -8.97 25.69
C ILE A 39 0.55 -7.66 26.48
N ASP A 40 0.67 -7.75 27.80
CA ASP A 40 0.69 -6.58 28.67
C ASP A 40 2.02 -5.79 28.51
N VAL A 41 1.93 -4.45 28.58
CA VAL A 41 3.08 -3.56 28.38
C VAL A 41 4.18 -3.80 29.42
N SER A 42 3.83 -4.25 30.64
CA SER A 42 4.80 -4.58 31.69
C SER A 42 5.61 -5.84 31.41
N THR A 43 5.08 -6.81 30.67
CA THR A 43 5.74 -8.08 30.34
C THR A 43 6.34 -8.11 28.92
N TRP A 44 6.04 -7.10 28.10
CA TRP A 44 6.58 -6.96 26.74
C TRP A 44 8.11 -7.13 26.62
N PRO A 45 8.96 -6.56 27.51
CA PRO A 45 10.42 -6.75 27.41
C PRO A 45 10.84 -8.22 27.54
N ASP A 46 10.29 -8.94 28.52
CA ASP A 46 10.61 -10.34 28.77
C ASP A 46 10.10 -11.23 27.63
N HIS A 47 8.90 -10.95 27.12
CA HIS A 47 8.35 -11.62 25.95
C HIS A 47 9.27 -11.47 24.72
N VAL A 48 9.71 -10.25 24.39
CA VAL A 48 10.65 -10.01 23.28
C VAL A 48 12.00 -10.71 23.49
N CYS A 49 12.53 -10.70 24.70
CA CYS A 49 13.75 -11.45 25.03
C CYS A 49 13.58 -12.96 24.80
N ASN A 50 12.42 -13.53 25.16
CA ASN A 50 12.11 -14.94 24.91
C ASN A 50 11.94 -15.25 23.41
N LEU A 51 11.41 -14.33 22.60
CA LEU A 51 11.29 -14.53 21.15
C LEU A 51 12.64 -14.53 20.42
N HIS A 52 13.62 -13.77 20.93
CA HIS A 52 15.00 -13.75 20.46
C HIS A 52 15.82 -15.00 20.87
N ALA A 53 15.35 -15.79 21.83
CA ALA A 53 16.05 -16.98 22.30
C ALA A 53 16.30 -17.99 21.16
N ASP A 54 17.38 -18.77 21.30
CA ASP A 54 17.81 -19.80 20.36
C ASP A 54 17.91 -19.36 18.88
N GLY A 55 18.18 -18.07 18.65
CA GLY A 55 18.36 -17.49 17.32
C GLY A 55 17.04 -17.11 16.65
N ASP A 56 16.23 -16.30 17.31
CA ASP A 56 14.93 -15.80 16.84
C ASP A 56 13.90 -16.90 16.52
N ILE A 57 13.99 -18.06 17.19
CA ILE A 57 13.10 -19.20 16.94
C ILE A 57 11.65 -18.89 17.35
N GLY A 58 11.45 -18.04 18.36
CA GLY A 58 10.12 -17.60 18.79
C GLY A 58 9.45 -16.75 17.71
N PHE A 59 10.13 -15.68 17.27
CA PHE A 59 9.66 -14.84 16.16
C PHE A 59 9.35 -15.65 14.90
N SER A 60 10.21 -16.63 14.58
CA SER A 60 10.02 -17.50 13.41
C SER A 60 8.72 -18.30 13.50
N LYS A 61 8.44 -18.91 14.66
CA LYS A 61 7.21 -19.70 14.90
C LYS A 61 5.95 -18.84 14.87
N GLU A 62 5.94 -17.71 15.57
CA GLU A 62 4.77 -16.82 15.59
C GLU A 62 4.45 -16.28 14.19
N TYR A 63 5.48 -15.92 13.41
CA TYR A 63 5.31 -15.49 12.03
C TYR A 63 4.77 -16.59 11.10
N GLU A 64 5.18 -17.85 11.31
CA GLU A 64 4.61 -19.00 10.60
C GLU A 64 3.13 -19.22 10.95
N THR A 65 2.72 -19.03 12.21
CA THR A 65 1.30 -19.07 12.62
C THR A 65 0.45 -18.04 11.87
N ILE A 66 0.96 -16.82 11.66
CA ILE A 66 0.26 -15.80 10.84
C ILE A 66 0.04 -16.31 9.41
N GLN A 67 1.02 -16.95 8.78
CA GLN A 67 0.85 -17.49 7.43
C GLN A 67 -0.24 -18.58 7.39
N GLN A 68 -0.31 -19.45 8.40
CA GLN A 68 -1.31 -20.52 8.51
C GLN A 68 -2.73 -19.97 8.75
N ALA A 69 -2.87 -18.94 9.59
CA ALA A 69 -4.14 -18.27 9.84
C ALA A 69 -4.64 -17.43 8.65
N THR A 70 -3.76 -17.12 7.69
CA THR A 70 -4.07 -16.31 6.49
C THR A 70 -4.32 -17.17 5.24
N ASP A 71 -4.45 -18.50 5.36
CA ASP A 71 -4.81 -19.38 4.23
C ASP A 71 -6.31 -19.26 3.87
N LEU A 72 -6.63 -18.14 3.24
CA LEU A 72 -7.98 -17.64 3.04
C LEU A 72 -8.18 -17.37 1.54
N ASP A 73 -9.21 -17.98 0.94
CA ASP A 73 -9.45 -17.97 -0.52
C ASP A 73 -10.00 -16.62 -1.00
N LEU A 74 -9.14 -15.60 -0.90
CA LEU A 74 -9.43 -14.23 -1.24
C LEU A 74 -9.33 -13.98 -2.74
N SER A 75 -10.46 -13.59 -3.33
CA SER A 75 -10.51 -13.15 -4.72
C SER A 75 -9.58 -11.95 -4.97
N SER A 76 -8.87 -12.00 -6.09
CA SER A 76 -8.06 -10.91 -6.65
C SER A 76 -8.31 -10.78 -8.16
N GLU A 77 -9.52 -11.12 -8.62
CA GLU A 77 -9.89 -11.22 -10.04
C GLU A 77 -9.68 -9.89 -10.77
N CYS A 78 -10.02 -8.74 -10.14
CA CYS A 78 -9.82 -7.43 -10.75
C CYS A 78 -8.35 -7.18 -11.09
N SER A 79 -7.43 -7.58 -10.20
CA SER A 79 -5.98 -7.49 -10.39
C SER A 79 -5.45 -8.41 -11.52
N GLN A 80 -6.18 -9.48 -11.85
CA GLN A 80 -5.79 -10.47 -12.85
C GLN A 80 -6.41 -10.24 -14.23
N LEU A 81 -7.34 -9.29 -14.39
CA LEU A 81 -7.88 -8.89 -15.70
C LEU A 81 -6.76 -8.46 -16.65
N ALA A 82 -6.86 -8.84 -17.93
CA ALA A 82 -5.78 -8.65 -18.90
C ALA A 82 -5.34 -7.18 -19.06
N GLU A 83 -6.28 -6.25 -18.92
CA GLU A 83 -6.08 -4.80 -18.99
C GLU A 83 -5.52 -4.15 -17.70
N ASN A 84 -5.50 -4.91 -16.59
CA ASN A 84 -4.98 -4.47 -15.29
C ASN A 84 -3.62 -5.07 -14.96
N LYS A 85 -3.21 -6.16 -15.61
CA LYS A 85 -1.91 -6.82 -15.37
C LYS A 85 -0.71 -5.87 -15.52
N ASN A 86 -0.75 -4.95 -16.48
CA ASN A 86 0.30 -3.94 -16.71
C ASN A 86 0.27 -2.76 -15.72
N LYS A 87 -0.73 -2.69 -14.84
CA LYS A 87 -0.81 -1.73 -13.73
C LYS A 87 -0.17 -2.29 -12.45
N ASN A 88 0.15 -3.58 -12.39
CA ASN A 88 0.80 -4.20 -11.24
C ASN A 88 2.33 -4.16 -11.41
N ARG A 89 3.05 -3.62 -10.42
CA ARG A 89 4.54 -3.58 -10.42
C ARG A 89 5.14 -4.98 -10.32
N TYR A 90 4.47 -5.88 -9.59
CA TYR A 90 4.87 -7.27 -9.41
C TYR A 90 3.69 -8.19 -9.67
N VAL A 91 3.89 -9.24 -10.48
CA VAL A 91 2.81 -10.18 -10.88
C VAL A 91 2.25 -10.98 -9.70
N ASN A 92 3.07 -11.20 -8.67
CA ASN A 92 2.73 -11.93 -7.45
C ASN A 92 2.20 -11.03 -6.31
N ILE A 93 2.17 -9.70 -6.48
CA ILE A 93 1.63 -8.75 -5.48
C ILE A 93 0.40 -8.07 -6.09
N VAL A 94 -0.77 -8.51 -5.66
CA VAL A 94 -2.07 -8.15 -6.23
C VAL A 94 -2.96 -7.53 -5.15
N ALA A 95 -3.91 -6.69 -5.57
CA ALA A 95 -4.93 -6.17 -4.68
C ALA A 95 -6.10 -7.18 -4.54
N TYR A 96 -6.51 -7.47 -3.31
CA TYR A 96 -7.68 -8.32 -3.04
C TYR A 96 -8.98 -7.55 -3.28
N ASP A 97 -9.97 -8.18 -3.92
CA ASP A 97 -11.18 -7.51 -4.42
C ASP A 97 -12.06 -6.93 -3.30
N HIS A 98 -12.10 -7.57 -2.13
CA HIS A 98 -12.96 -7.20 -1.01
C HIS A 98 -12.57 -5.87 -0.34
N SER A 99 -11.30 -5.48 -0.43
CA SER A 99 -10.72 -4.29 0.24
C SER A 99 -9.98 -3.36 -0.72
N ARG A 100 -10.01 -3.62 -2.03
CA ARG A 100 -9.31 -2.78 -3.01
C ARG A 100 -9.86 -1.37 -3.04
N VAL A 101 -8.99 -0.41 -3.33
CA VAL A 101 -9.42 0.96 -3.63
C VAL A 101 -10.05 0.97 -5.03
N VAL A 102 -11.29 1.44 -5.11
CA VAL A 102 -12.05 1.56 -6.36
C VAL A 102 -12.01 3.02 -6.82
N LEU A 103 -11.42 3.29 -7.98
CA LEU A 103 -11.41 4.62 -8.59
C LEU A 103 -12.74 4.92 -9.27
N LYS A 104 -13.20 6.17 -9.20
CA LYS A 104 -14.44 6.59 -9.86
C LYS A 104 -14.26 6.59 -11.37
N ILE A 105 -15.13 5.84 -12.06
CA ILE A 105 -15.20 5.81 -13.52
C ILE A 105 -15.63 7.20 -14.00
N LEU A 106 -14.80 7.84 -14.83
CA LEU A 106 -15.12 9.17 -15.36
C LEU A 106 -16.11 9.06 -16.55
N PRO A 107 -16.91 10.09 -16.84
CA PRO A 107 -17.80 10.10 -18.00
C PRO A 107 -17.06 9.76 -19.30
N GLY A 108 -17.58 8.79 -20.06
CA GLY A 108 -16.97 8.31 -21.31
C GLY A 108 -15.87 7.25 -21.15
N GLN A 109 -15.46 6.90 -19.92
CA GLN A 109 -14.52 5.80 -19.69
C GLN A 109 -15.21 4.43 -19.58
N LYS A 110 -14.48 3.37 -19.94
CA LYS A 110 -14.91 1.97 -19.69
C LYS A 110 -14.88 1.68 -18.19
N LYS A 111 -15.73 0.75 -17.71
CA LYS A 111 -15.75 0.31 -16.30
C LYS A 111 -14.39 -0.14 -15.79
N THR A 112 -13.55 -0.66 -16.67
CA THR A 112 -12.24 -1.24 -16.39
C THR A 112 -11.15 -0.21 -16.05
N THR A 113 -11.52 1.07 -16.00
CA THR A 113 -10.68 2.19 -15.52
C THR A 113 -10.78 2.43 -14.01
N ASP A 114 -11.49 1.58 -13.27
CA ASP A 114 -11.68 1.68 -11.82
C ASP A 114 -10.52 1.09 -10.99
N TYR A 115 -9.61 0.34 -11.62
CA TYR A 115 -8.56 -0.42 -10.94
C TYR A 115 -7.26 0.37 -10.72
N ILE A 116 -6.79 0.29 -9.48
CA ILE A 116 -5.42 0.57 -9.02
C ILE A 116 -4.99 -0.53 -8.04
N ASN A 117 -3.70 -0.89 -8.01
CA ASN A 117 -3.16 -1.87 -7.06
C ASN A 117 -2.96 -1.22 -5.68
N ALA A 118 -4.05 -1.16 -4.92
CA ALA A 118 -4.11 -0.63 -3.57
C ALA A 118 -5.26 -1.26 -2.78
N ASN A 119 -5.08 -1.46 -1.48
CA ASN A 119 -6.09 -1.93 -0.54
C ASN A 119 -6.23 -0.97 0.64
N TYR A 120 -7.43 -0.83 1.19
CA TYR A 120 -7.59 -0.25 2.52
C TYR A 120 -7.04 -1.19 3.59
N ILE A 121 -6.49 -0.60 4.64
CA ILE A 121 -5.95 -1.30 5.80
C ILE A 121 -6.51 -0.61 7.05
N ASP A 122 -7.00 -1.42 7.98
CA ASP A 122 -7.54 -0.95 9.25
C ASP A 122 -6.42 -0.50 10.19
N GLY A 123 -6.71 0.52 11.00
CA GLY A 123 -5.89 0.92 12.14
C GLY A 123 -6.49 0.40 13.44
N TYR A 124 -5.78 0.60 14.55
CA TYR A 124 -6.31 0.28 15.87
C TYR A 124 -7.61 1.06 16.15
N ASN A 125 -8.73 0.34 16.24
CA ASN A 125 -10.10 0.86 16.38
C ASN A 125 -10.57 1.83 15.26
N GLU A 126 -9.92 1.86 14.10
CA GLU A 126 -10.23 2.79 13.01
C GLU A 126 -10.27 2.04 11.65
N PRO A 127 -11.46 1.64 11.14
CA PRO A 127 -11.55 0.89 9.90
C PRO A 127 -11.19 1.75 8.69
N ASN A 128 -10.45 1.18 7.74
CA ASN A 128 -9.93 1.85 6.53
C ASN A 128 -9.06 3.09 6.81
N ALA A 129 -8.40 3.16 7.99
CA ALA A 129 -7.51 4.25 8.41
C ALA A 129 -6.40 4.55 7.39
N TYR A 130 -5.92 3.51 6.71
CA TYR A 130 -4.80 3.58 5.79
C TYR A 130 -5.17 3.02 4.42
N ILE A 131 -4.33 3.34 3.44
CA ILE A 131 -4.29 2.64 2.15
C ILE A 131 -2.87 2.10 1.98
N GLY A 132 -2.73 0.80 1.76
CA GLY A 132 -1.48 0.19 1.30
C GLY A 132 -1.49 0.12 -0.23
N THR A 133 -0.42 0.58 -0.89
CA THR A 133 -0.30 0.56 -2.35
C THR A 133 1.13 0.30 -2.81
N GLN A 134 1.29 -0.24 -4.01
CA GLN A 134 2.59 -0.35 -4.67
C GLN A 134 3.20 1.03 -5.00
N GLY A 135 4.52 1.05 -5.23
CA GLY A 135 5.22 2.13 -5.90
C GLY A 135 4.62 2.39 -7.29
N PRO A 136 4.08 3.58 -7.58
CA PRO A 136 3.42 3.86 -8.86
C PRO A 136 4.33 3.59 -10.05
N LEU A 137 3.76 3.00 -11.10
CA LEU A 137 4.42 2.86 -12.40
C LEU A 137 4.18 4.14 -13.21
N PRO A 138 5.03 4.50 -14.19
CA PRO A 138 4.78 5.65 -15.07
C PRO A 138 3.41 5.59 -15.78
N SER A 139 2.94 4.39 -16.12
CA SER A 139 1.61 4.13 -16.68
C SER A 139 0.44 4.30 -15.70
N THR A 140 0.71 4.47 -14.40
CA THR A 140 -0.31 4.56 -13.33
C THR A 140 -0.18 5.84 -12.48
N PHE A 141 0.63 6.82 -12.88
CA PHE A 141 0.75 8.09 -12.14
C PHE A 141 -0.59 8.85 -12.08
N ASP A 142 -1.32 8.90 -13.19
CA ASP A 142 -2.66 9.50 -13.27
C ASP A 142 -3.66 8.81 -12.32
N ASP A 143 -3.66 7.48 -12.29
CA ASP A 143 -4.49 6.68 -11.40
C ASP A 143 -4.13 6.91 -9.91
N TYR A 144 -2.84 7.03 -9.61
CA TYR A 144 -2.34 7.26 -8.25
C TYR A 144 -2.71 8.64 -7.70
N TRP A 145 -2.53 9.71 -8.48
CA TRP A 145 -2.95 11.04 -8.05
C TRP A 145 -4.47 11.23 -8.06
N ARG A 146 -5.18 10.53 -8.96
CA ARG A 146 -6.64 10.40 -8.90
C ARG A 146 -7.08 9.72 -7.61
N MET A 147 -6.42 8.63 -7.19
CA MET A 147 -6.68 7.97 -5.91
C MET A 147 -6.52 8.92 -4.74
N ILE A 148 -5.38 9.62 -4.65
CA ILE A 148 -5.07 10.58 -3.58
C ILE A 148 -6.17 11.65 -3.46
N TRP A 149 -6.59 12.23 -4.60
CA TRP A 149 -7.65 13.24 -4.63
C TRP A 149 -9.02 12.66 -4.24
N GLU A 150 -9.43 11.54 -4.82
CA GLU A 150 -10.75 10.94 -4.57
C GLU A 150 -10.91 10.41 -3.15
N GLN A 151 -9.84 9.89 -2.57
CA GLN A 151 -9.80 9.33 -1.21
C GLN A 151 -9.48 10.37 -0.12
N LYS A 152 -9.31 11.64 -0.50
CA LYS A 152 -8.93 12.74 0.42
C LYS A 152 -7.72 12.39 1.28
N VAL A 153 -6.67 11.88 0.64
CA VAL A 153 -5.39 11.62 1.30
C VAL A 153 -4.67 12.95 1.54
N TYR A 154 -4.15 13.15 2.74
CA TYR A 154 -3.35 14.33 3.13
C TYR A 154 -1.88 13.97 3.41
N ILE A 155 -1.61 12.71 3.77
CA ILE A 155 -0.26 12.24 4.11
C ILE A 155 0.09 11.05 3.23
N ILE A 156 1.25 11.12 2.58
CA ILE A 156 1.86 9.99 1.86
C ILE A 156 3.10 9.57 2.65
N ILE A 157 3.28 8.27 2.85
CA ILE A 157 4.42 7.67 3.53
C ILE A 157 5.07 6.70 2.53
N MET A 158 6.17 7.14 1.93
CA MET A 158 6.98 6.33 1.02
C MET A 158 8.13 5.71 1.80
N ILE A 159 8.15 4.37 1.88
CA ILE A 159 9.09 3.63 2.75
C ILE A 159 10.23 2.95 1.96
N THR A 160 10.45 3.38 0.72
CA THR A 160 11.44 2.80 -0.21
C THR A 160 12.20 3.92 -0.92
N ASN A 161 13.42 3.63 -1.35
CA ASN A 161 14.11 4.48 -2.32
C ASN A 161 13.55 4.24 -3.74
N LEU A 162 13.86 5.13 -4.69
CA LEU A 162 13.52 4.89 -6.10
C LEU A 162 14.26 3.64 -6.66
N VAL A 163 15.52 3.47 -6.25
CA VAL A 163 16.40 2.37 -6.66
C VAL A 163 17.12 1.81 -5.43
N GLU A 164 17.13 0.49 -5.29
CA GLU A 164 17.79 -0.24 -4.20
C GLU A 164 18.62 -1.38 -4.79
N ARG A 165 19.92 -1.44 -4.46
CA ARG A 165 20.87 -2.46 -4.99
C ARG A 165 20.79 -2.61 -6.53
N GLY A 166 20.64 -1.49 -7.24
CA GLY A 166 20.51 -1.45 -8.71
C GLY A 166 19.13 -1.83 -9.27
N ARG A 167 18.17 -2.27 -8.44
CA ARG A 167 16.79 -2.58 -8.86
C ARG A 167 15.88 -1.40 -8.59
N ARG A 168 15.04 -1.05 -9.57
CA ARG A 168 14.01 -0.02 -9.45
C ARG A 168 12.86 -0.52 -8.59
N LYS A 169 12.60 0.18 -7.48
CA LYS A 169 11.51 -0.14 -6.53
C LYS A 169 10.32 0.78 -6.71
N CYS A 170 10.57 2.08 -6.90
CA CYS A 170 9.54 3.05 -7.21
C CYS A 170 9.98 3.98 -8.33
N ASP A 171 9.03 4.50 -9.10
CA ASP A 171 9.27 5.59 -10.02
C ASP A 171 8.91 6.92 -9.35
N MET A 172 9.53 8.00 -9.79
CA MET A 172 9.35 9.33 -9.19
C MET A 172 8.02 9.91 -9.69
N TYR A 173 6.95 9.70 -8.91
CA TYR A 173 5.58 10.11 -9.23
C TYR A 173 5.28 11.57 -8.89
N TRP A 174 6.29 12.42 -8.65
CA TRP A 174 6.13 13.81 -8.22
C TRP A 174 7.06 14.74 -8.99
N PRO A 175 6.69 16.02 -9.18
CA PRO A 175 7.54 16.98 -9.86
C PRO A 175 8.81 17.27 -9.08
N LYS A 176 9.96 17.35 -9.77
CA LYS A 176 11.22 17.83 -9.19
C LYS A 176 11.19 19.32 -8.86
N GLU A 177 10.50 20.09 -9.69
CA GLU A 177 10.37 21.54 -9.57
C GLU A 177 9.04 22.00 -10.18
N GLY A 178 8.55 23.17 -9.77
CA GLY A 178 7.32 23.74 -10.33
C GLY A 178 6.10 22.82 -10.13
N SER A 179 5.35 22.59 -11.21
CA SER A 179 4.15 21.75 -11.20
C SER A 179 4.03 20.87 -12.43
N GLU A 180 3.65 19.61 -12.21
CA GLU A 180 3.29 18.65 -13.26
C GLU A 180 1.78 18.37 -13.24
N LEU A 181 1.28 17.79 -14.33
CA LEU A 181 -0.12 17.40 -14.50
C LEU A 181 -0.19 15.88 -14.68
N TYR A 182 -0.89 15.21 -13.77
CA TYR A 182 -1.19 13.78 -13.86
C TYR A 182 -2.70 13.63 -14.13
N GLY A 183 -3.04 13.35 -15.38
CA GLY A 183 -4.40 13.35 -15.90
C GLY A 183 -5.12 14.70 -15.73
N ILE A 184 -5.91 14.82 -14.66
CA ILE A 184 -6.66 16.04 -14.32
C ILE A 184 -6.21 16.68 -12.99
N ILE A 185 -5.22 16.10 -12.32
CA ILE A 185 -4.68 16.56 -11.05
C ILE A 185 -3.36 17.28 -11.30
N GLN A 186 -3.37 18.60 -11.16
CA GLN A 186 -2.14 19.39 -11.10
C GLN A 186 -1.49 19.20 -9.73
N VAL A 187 -0.22 18.86 -9.70
CA VAL A 187 0.58 18.69 -8.48
C VAL A 187 1.73 19.69 -8.54
N LYS A 188 1.86 20.52 -7.51
CA LYS A 188 2.94 21.49 -7.36
C LYS A 188 3.79 21.14 -6.14
N LEU A 189 5.10 20.98 -6.31
CA LEU A 189 6.04 20.94 -5.18
C LEU A 189 6.18 22.37 -4.63
N THR A 190 5.98 22.54 -3.31
CA THR A 190 6.06 23.85 -2.66
C THR A 190 7.13 23.93 -1.58
N GLN A 191 7.54 22.79 -1.01
CA GLN A 191 8.64 22.71 -0.06
C GLN A 191 9.28 21.32 -0.13
N GLU A 192 10.60 21.26 -0.08
CA GLU A 192 11.36 20.04 0.13
C GLU A 192 12.32 20.26 1.30
N VAL A 193 12.38 19.31 2.22
CA VAL A 193 13.31 19.31 3.37
C VAL A 193 13.95 17.93 3.45
N GLU A 194 15.21 17.86 3.05
CA GLU A 194 16.02 16.66 3.19
C GLU A 194 16.61 16.57 4.61
N LEU A 195 16.48 15.40 5.23
CA LEU A 195 17.04 15.07 6.53
C LEU A 195 17.83 13.76 6.41
N ALA A 196 18.70 13.47 7.38
CA ALA A 196 19.67 12.37 7.31
C ALA A 196 19.09 10.98 7.01
N THR A 197 17.81 10.73 7.32
CA THR A 197 17.15 9.42 7.14
C THR A 197 15.83 9.47 6.36
N TYR A 198 15.33 10.66 5.98
CA TYR A 198 14.10 10.81 5.19
C TYR A 198 13.99 12.22 4.59
N THR A 199 13.22 12.35 3.50
CA THR A 199 12.84 13.65 2.93
C THR A 199 11.39 13.96 3.25
N ILE A 200 11.09 15.21 3.64
CA ILE A 200 9.72 15.73 3.68
C ILE A 200 9.47 16.54 2.40
N ARG A 201 8.43 16.21 1.64
CA ARG A 201 7.95 17.04 0.52
C ARG A 201 6.54 17.54 0.82
N THR A 202 6.32 18.85 0.68
CA THR A 202 4.97 19.44 0.74
C THR A 202 4.50 19.74 -0.67
N PHE A 203 3.33 19.21 -1.01
CA PHE A 203 2.67 19.43 -2.28
C PHE A 203 1.39 20.26 -2.10
N VAL A 204 1.07 21.03 -3.13
CA VAL A 204 -0.27 21.60 -3.32
C VAL A 204 -0.86 20.90 -4.54
N ILE A 205 -1.99 20.21 -4.35
CA ILE A 205 -2.69 19.55 -5.47
C ILE A 205 -4.02 20.23 -5.79
N ARG A 206 -4.41 20.19 -7.06
CA ARG A 206 -5.65 20.78 -7.57
C ARG A 206 -6.23 19.93 -8.68
N ASN A 207 -7.49 19.53 -8.55
CA ASN A 207 -8.27 18.96 -9.65
C ASN A 207 -8.76 20.08 -10.59
N LEU A 208 -8.36 20.03 -11.85
CA LEU A 208 -8.65 21.07 -12.84
C LEU A 208 -10.10 21.05 -13.35
N LYS A 209 -10.86 19.97 -13.11
CA LYS A 209 -12.29 19.87 -13.47
C LYS A 209 -13.24 20.40 -12.38
N VAL A 210 -12.75 20.67 -11.17
CA VAL A 210 -13.55 21.25 -10.09
C VAL A 210 -13.50 22.78 -10.18
N LYS A 211 -14.68 23.43 -10.26
CA LYS A 211 -14.78 24.90 -10.27
C LYS A 211 -14.29 25.49 -8.93
N LYS A 212 -13.76 26.73 -8.98
CA LYS A 212 -13.31 27.47 -7.79
C LYS A 212 -14.50 27.92 -6.94
N GLU A 213 -15.01 27.07 -6.08
CA GLU A 213 -15.80 27.46 -4.92
C GLU A 213 -15.11 26.93 -3.66
N SER A 214 -14.60 27.87 -2.85
CA SER A 214 -14.19 27.72 -1.45
C SER A 214 -13.53 26.39 -1.02
N GLY A 215 -12.24 26.19 -1.36
CA GLY A 215 -11.43 25.12 -0.75
C GLY A 215 -10.54 24.27 -1.67
N GLY A 216 -10.30 24.69 -2.92
CA GLY A 216 -9.64 23.87 -3.95
C GLY A 216 -8.12 23.61 -3.80
N TYR A 217 -7.56 23.66 -2.59
CA TYR A 217 -6.15 23.38 -2.31
C TYR A 217 -6.03 22.38 -1.16
N VAL A 218 -5.50 21.20 -1.46
CA VAL A 218 -5.08 20.23 -0.42
C VAL A 218 -3.57 20.35 -0.26
N HIS A 219 -3.13 20.69 0.95
CA HIS A 219 -1.75 20.56 1.35
C HIS A 219 -1.47 19.09 1.67
N LEU A 220 -0.63 18.46 0.87
CA LEU A 220 -0.17 17.10 1.09
C LEU A 220 1.25 17.10 1.63
N ARG A 221 1.51 16.26 2.63
CA ARG A 221 2.87 15.99 3.11
C ARG A 221 3.26 14.55 2.79
N LEU A 222 4.32 14.41 2.00
CA LEU A 222 5.08 13.18 1.89
C LEU A 222 6.09 13.19 3.04
N GLY A 223 5.91 12.37 4.08
CA GLY A 223 6.80 12.37 5.26
C GLY A 223 6.20 11.78 6.53
N TYR A 224 7.00 11.70 7.60
CA TYR A 224 6.64 11.12 8.89
C TYR A 224 5.63 11.98 9.70
N LYS A 225 4.78 11.33 10.50
CA LYS A 225 3.55 11.91 11.06
C LYS A 225 3.73 12.49 12.48
N ARG A 226 3.02 13.59 12.77
CA ARG A 226 2.60 13.98 14.14
C ARG A 226 1.10 14.28 14.10
N LYS A 227 0.33 13.66 15.01
CA LYS A 227 -1.16 13.70 15.16
C LYS A 227 -1.99 12.93 14.12
N CYS A 228 -3.20 12.53 14.55
CA CYS A 228 -3.85 11.27 14.16
C CYS A 228 -5.21 11.39 13.43
N THR A 229 -5.53 12.52 12.80
CA THR A 229 -6.88 12.78 12.23
C THR A 229 -6.94 12.78 10.69
N GLU A 230 -5.86 12.42 10.01
CA GLU A 230 -5.74 12.47 8.55
C GLU A 230 -5.38 11.11 7.93
N LYS A 231 -6.12 10.72 6.88
CA LYS A 231 -5.94 9.47 6.13
C LYS A 231 -4.56 9.43 5.48
N SER A 232 -3.84 8.33 5.71
CA SER A 232 -2.44 8.16 5.31
C SER A 232 -2.28 7.04 4.27
N LEU A 233 -1.48 7.30 3.24
CA LEU A 233 -1.20 6.39 2.13
C LEU A 233 0.21 5.82 2.25
N TYR A 234 0.36 4.50 2.39
CA TYR A 234 1.65 3.82 2.44
C TYR A 234 2.04 3.31 1.06
N CYS A 235 3.14 3.84 0.52
CA CYS A 235 3.70 3.51 -0.78
C CYS A 235 4.87 2.52 -0.60
N LEU A 236 4.65 1.28 -1.01
CA LEU A 236 5.54 0.12 -0.82
C LEU A 236 6.34 -0.20 -2.10
N GLY A 237 7.65 -0.43 -1.98
CA GLY A 237 8.58 -0.64 -3.11
C GLY A 237 8.86 -2.08 -3.51
#